data_AF-A0A955ASJ9-F1
#
_entry.id   AF-A0A955ASJ9-F1
#
_cell.length_a   1.000
_cell.length_b   1.000
_cell.length_c   1.000
_cell.angle_alpha   90.00
_cell.angle_beta   90.00
_cell.angle_gamma   90.00
#
_symmetry.space_group_name_H-M   'P 1'
#
loop_
_entity.id
_entity.type
_entity.pdbx_description
1 polymer ?
#
loop_
_entity_poly.entity_id
_entity_poly.type
_entity_poly.pdbx_seq_one_letter_code
_entity_poly.pdbx_strand_id
1 'polypeptide(L)'
;MKSQNQEDRWLICEVLNQPFALCVSGVVELLSLRDILVTPIPNTPEHICGLINLRGQSLGLLDVRTMFGMQSMQDETEEVLQMLSDREQDHIHWLDELAASVRENRPFSLATDPHLCKFGVWYDQLMGDREALSRFTNDQL
;
A
#
# COMPACT_ATOMS: atom_id res chain seq x y z
N MET A 1 34.75 -0.59 38.65
CA MET A 1 34.58 -0.51 37.18
C MET A 1 34.10 -1.87 36.69
N LYS A 2 32.79 -2.05 36.48
CA LYS A 2 32.26 -3.22 35.75
C LYS A 2 31.86 -2.72 34.37
N SER A 3 32.61 -3.10 33.35
CA SER A 3 32.20 -3.00 31.96
C SER A 3 31.09 -4.02 31.74
N GLN A 4 29.84 -3.59 31.81
CA GLN A 4 28.72 -4.37 31.29
C GLN A 4 28.60 -4.03 29.81
N ASN A 5 29.19 -4.90 28.99
CA ASN A 5 28.94 -4.96 27.56
C ASN A 5 27.52 -5.51 27.41
N GLN A 6 26.51 -4.65 27.51
CA GLN A 6 25.14 -5.01 27.17
C GLN A 6 25.05 -4.90 25.66
N GLU A 7 24.99 -6.04 24.96
CA GLU A 7 24.83 -6.02 23.50
C GLU A 7 23.51 -5.33 23.17
N ASP A 8 23.59 -4.09 22.70
CA ASP A 8 22.44 -3.33 22.25
C ASP A 8 21.87 -4.02 21.01
N ARG A 9 20.79 -4.79 21.22
CA ARG A 9 20.06 -5.48 20.15
C ARG A 9 19.01 -4.54 19.59
N TRP A 10 18.96 -4.48 18.26
CA TRP A 10 18.04 -3.62 17.52
C TRP A 10 17.17 -4.46 16.59
N LEU A 11 15.89 -4.11 16.52
CA LEU A 11 15.00 -4.55 15.46
C LEU A 11 15.07 -3.52 14.34
N ILE A 12 15.43 -3.98 13.15
CA ILE A 12 15.41 -3.15 11.94
C ILE A 12 14.10 -3.39 11.20
N CYS A 13 13.41 -2.32 10.86
CA CYS A 13 12.20 -2.35 10.05
C CYS A 13 12.22 -1.21 9.04
N GLU A 14 11.33 -1.26 8.06
CA GLU A 14 11.17 -0.20 7.07
C GLU A 14 9.80 0.44 7.19
N VAL A 15 9.75 1.76 7.11
CA VAL A 15 8.54 2.55 7.02
C VAL A 15 8.65 3.37 5.74
N LEU A 16 7.84 3.06 4.73
CA LEU A 16 7.84 3.72 3.43
C LEU A 16 9.26 3.87 2.83
N ASN A 17 9.94 2.72 2.61
CA ASN A 17 11.30 2.62 2.06
C ASN A 17 12.39 3.36 2.88
N GLN A 18 12.11 3.69 4.14
CA GLN A 18 13.08 4.27 5.06
C GLN A 18 13.39 3.28 6.19
N PRO A 19 14.68 2.97 6.46
CA PRO A 19 15.05 2.07 7.54
C PRO A 19 14.95 2.76 8.90
N PHE A 20 14.35 2.07 9.86
CA PHE A 20 14.25 2.46 11.26
C PHE A 20 14.82 1.36 12.17
N ALA A 21 15.29 1.78 13.34
CA ALA A 21 15.82 0.88 14.36
C ALA A 21 15.09 1.09 15.69
N LEU A 22 14.55 0.01 16.25
CA LEU A 22 13.91 -0.01 17.56
C LEU A 22 14.77 -0.83 18.52
N CYS A 23 15.02 -0.31 19.72
CA CYS A 23 15.74 -1.08 20.73
C CYS A 23 14.87 -2.28 21.16
N VAL A 24 15.42 -3.49 21.07
CA VAL A 24 14.67 -4.73 21.34
C VAL A 24 14.15 -4.78 22.78
N SER A 25 14.78 -4.06 23.72
CA SER A 25 14.26 -3.96 25.09
C SER A 25 12.88 -3.30 25.20
N GLY A 26 12.48 -2.50 24.21
CA GLY A 26 11.17 -1.86 24.13
C GLY A 26 10.13 -2.65 23.32
N VAL A 27 10.52 -3.76 22.68
CA VAL A 27 9.64 -4.57 21.83
C VAL A 27 9.09 -5.74 22.65
N VAL A 28 7.77 -5.80 22.79
CA VAL A 28 7.10 -6.89 23.52
C VAL A 28 6.87 -8.09 22.59
N GLU A 29 6.28 -7.85 21.42
CA GLU A 29 6.02 -8.87 20.42
C GLU A 29 5.88 -8.26 19.02
N LEU A 30 6.06 -9.09 17.99
CA LEU A 30 5.81 -8.75 16.59
C LEU A 30 4.57 -9.49 16.12
N LEU A 31 3.60 -8.75 15.59
CA LEU A 31 2.31 -9.27 15.16
C LEU A 31 2.08 -8.98 13.68
N SER A 32 1.43 -9.92 13.01
CA SER A 32 0.88 -9.68 11.67
C SER A 32 -0.47 -8.98 11.81
N LEU A 33 -0.69 -7.90 11.06
CA LEU A 33 -1.95 -7.16 11.08
C LEU A 33 -3.13 -7.94 10.46
N ARG A 34 -2.87 -9.04 9.72
CA ARG A 34 -3.90 -9.77 8.96
C ARG A 34 -5.07 -10.27 9.82
N ASP A 35 -4.84 -10.54 11.09
CA ASP A 35 -5.82 -11.13 12.01
C ASP A 35 -6.26 -10.16 13.13
N ILE A 36 -5.95 -8.87 13.01
CA ILE A 36 -6.23 -7.88 14.04
C ILE A 36 -7.43 -7.02 13.62
N LEU A 37 -8.52 -7.13 14.38
CA LEU A 37 -9.67 -6.26 14.23
C LEU A 37 -9.44 -4.94 14.98
N VAL A 38 -9.53 -3.83 14.23
CA VAL A 38 -9.38 -2.48 14.76
C VAL A 38 -10.76 -1.88 15.00
N THR A 39 -11.00 -1.38 16.21
CA THR A 39 -12.19 -0.63 16.59
C THR A 39 -11.89 0.86 16.49
N PRO A 40 -12.45 1.60 15.51
CA PRO A 40 -12.14 3.01 15.32
C PRO A 40 -12.64 3.86 16.49
N ILE A 41 -11.90 4.92 16.82
CA ILE A 41 -12.27 5.90 17.83
C ILE A 41 -12.69 7.19 17.12
N PRO A 42 -13.88 7.76 17.38
CA PRO A 42 -14.28 9.04 16.79
C PRO A 42 -13.41 10.21 17.26
N ASN A 43 -13.23 11.22 16.39
CA ASN A 43 -12.54 12.49 16.69
C ASN A 43 -11.09 12.35 17.18
N THR A 44 -10.36 11.34 16.71
CA THR A 44 -8.93 11.20 16.99
C THR A 44 -8.08 11.77 15.86
N PRO A 45 -6.82 12.15 16.15
CA PRO A 45 -5.83 12.41 15.11
C PRO A 45 -5.68 11.23 14.15
N GLU A 46 -5.30 11.52 12.91
CA GLU A 46 -5.15 10.55 11.81
C GLU A 46 -4.21 9.38 12.15
N HIS A 47 -3.17 9.62 12.93
CA HIS A 47 -2.23 8.58 13.35
C HIS A 47 -2.78 7.58 14.36
N ILE A 48 -4.00 7.78 14.87
CA ILE A 48 -4.69 6.83 15.73
C ILE A 48 -5.66 6.01 14.88
N CYS A 49 -5.28 4.76 14.57
CA CYS A 49 -6.16 3.85 13.83
C CYS A 49 -7.36 3.39 14.66
N GLY A 50 -7.18 3.29 15.98
CA GLY A 50 -8.24 2.87 16.91
C GLY A 50 -7.72 1.99 18.05
N LEU A 51 -8.59 1.13 18.56
CA LEU A 51 -8.27 0.15 19.60
C LEU A 51 -8.27 -1.27 19.02
N ILE A 52 -7.33 -2.08 19.47
CA ILE A 52 -7.29 -3.51 19.20
C ILE A 52 -7.47 -4.27 20.50
N ASN A 53 -8.03 -5.47 20.43
CA ASN A 53 -8.04 -6.39 21.56
C ASN A 53 -6.96 -7.45 21.37
N LEU A 54 -5.95 -7.39 22.22
CA LEU A 54 -4.83 -8.32 22.20
C LEU A 54 -4.84 -9.14 23.49
N ARG A 55 -5.23 -10.41 23.40
CA ARG A 55 -5.32 -11.36 24.53
C ARG A 55 -6.14 -10.82 25.71
N GLY A 56 -7.24 -10.12 25.44
CA GLY A 56 -8.12 -9.53 26.45
C GLY A 56 -7.71 -8.14 26.93
N GLN A 57 -6.61 -7.59 26.42
CA GLN A 57 -6.17 -6.23 26.71
C GLN A 57 -6.52 -5.29 25.55
N SER A 58 -7.15 -4.16 25.87
CA SER A 58 -7.40 -3.10 24.89
C SER A 58 -6.16 -2.24 24.73
N LEU A 59 -5.60 -2.21 23.52
CA LEU A 59 -4.41 -1.45 23.17
C LEU A 59 -4.72 -0.47 22.04
N GLY A 60 -4.13 0.72 22.10
CA GLY A 60 -4.20 1.68 21.00
C GLY A 60 -3.31 1.23 19.84
N LEU A 61 -3.86 1.29 18.62
CA LEU A 61 -3.13 1.09 17.39
C LEU A 61 -2.82 2.43 16.74
N LEU A 62 -1.56 2.62 16.39
CA LEU A 62 -1.04 3.84 15.78
C LEU A 62 -0.46 3.52 14.40
N ASP A 63 -0.74 4.33 13.40
CA ASP A 63 -0.04 4.30 12.11
C ASP A 63 1.18 5.22 12.19
N VAL A 64 2.36 4.61 12.08
CA VAL A 64 3.64 5.33 12.14
C VAL A 64 3.86 6.21 10.92
N ARG A 65 3.33 5.85 9.74
CA ARG A 65 3.44 6.66 8.52
C ARG A 65 2.76 8.01 8.73
N THR A 66 1.49 8.00 9.12
CA THR A 66 0.73 9.22 9.35
C THR A 66 1.23 9.99 10.57
N MET A 67 1.79 9.31 11.58
CA MET A 67 2.50 9.99 12.69
C MET A 67 3.70 10.81 12.19
N PHE A 68 4.41 10.34 11.17
CA PHE A 68 5.51 11.07 10.53
C PHE A 68 5.07 12.00 9.39
N GLY A 69 3.76 12.18 9.17
CA GLY A 69 3.22 13.00 8.08
C GLY A 69 3.43 12.39 6.70
N MET A 70 3.59 11.07 6.63
CA MET A 70 3.66 10.30 5.40
C MET A 70 2.28 9.74 5.04
N GLN A 71 2.08 9.41 3.76
CA GLN A 71 0.86 8.77 3.27
C GLN A 71 0.60 7.44 3.99
N SER A 72 -0.63 7.23 4.46
CA SER A 72 -1.01 5.99 5.14
C SER A 72 -1.00 4.80 4.18
N MET A 73 -0.89 3.58 4.72
CA MET A 73 -1.06 2.37 3.89
C MET A 73 -2.47 2.26 3.30
N GLN A 74 -3.47 2.79 4.01
CA GLN A 74 -4.86 2.75 3.58
C GLN A 74 -5.09 3.68 2.37
N ASP A 75 -4.59 4.92 2.43
CA ASP A 75 -4.71 5.88 1.33
C ASP A 75 -3.99 5.38 0.08
N GLU A 76 -2.79 4.83 0.25
CA GLU A 76 -2.04 4.22 -0.84
C GLU A 76 -2.83 3.08 -1.51
N THR A 77 -3.48 2.24 -0.71
CA THR A 77 -4.32 1.14 -1.23
C THR A 77 -5.53 1.68 -1.99
N GLU A 78 -6.21 2.69 -1.44
CA GLU A 78 -7.37 3.32 -2.07
C GLU A 78 -7.00 3.97 -3.41
N GLU A 79 -5.86 4.65 -3.49
CA GLU A 79 -5.36 5.25 -4.73
C GLU A 79 -5.14 4.20 -5.83
N VAL A 80 -4.58 3.03 -5.48
CA VAL A 80 -4.43 1.92 -6.44
C VAL A 80 -5.78 1.38 -6.88
N LEU A 81 -6.72 1.18 -5.95
CA LEU A 81 -8.06 0.68 -6.28
C LEU A 81 -8.80 1.64 -7.21
N GLN A 82 -8.75 2.94 -6.93
CA GLN A 82 -9.34 3.96 -7.78
C GLN A 82 -8.67 3.97 -9.16
N MET A 83 -7.34 3.91 -9.20
CA MET A 83 -6.60 3.82 -10.46
C MET A 83 -7.06 2.63 -11.28
N LEU A 84 -7.16 1.43 -10.69
CA LEU A 84 -7.64 0.22 -11.38
C LEU A 84 -9.07 0.37 -11.90
N SER A 85 -9.97 0.97 -11.10
CA SER A 85 -11.34 1.27 -11.53
C SER A 85 -11.36 2.20 -12.73
N ASP A 86 -10.53 3.24 -12.74
CA ASP A 86 -10.43 4.14 -13.89
C ASP A 86 -9.90 3.42 -15.14
N ARG A 87 -8.96 2.48 -14.99
CA ARG A 87 -8.42 1.69 -16.12
C ARG A 87 -9.46 0.72 -16.69
N GLU A 88 -10.31 0.16 -15.85
CA GLU A 88 -11.46 -0.63 -16.29
C GLU A 88 -12.39 0.23 -17.16
N GLN A 89 -12.70 1.46 -16.72
CA GLN A 89 -13.55 2.38 -17.48
C GLN A 89 -12.90 2.82 -18.80
N ASP A 90 -11.58 3.07 -18.81
CA ASP A 90 -10.85 3.36 -20.04
C ASP A 90 -11.00 2.21 -21.07
N HIS A 91 -10.99 0.94 -20.63
CA HIS A 91 -11.20 -0.22 -21.53
C HIS A 91 -12.64 -0.37 -22.00
N ILE A 92 -13.63 -0.12 -21.14
CA ILE A 92 -15.05 -0.11 -21.54
C ILE A 92 -15.27 0.93 -22.63
N HIS A 93 -14.78 2.15 -22.40
CA HIS A 93 -14.86 3.23 -23.40
C HIS A 93 -14.19 2.85 -24.72
N TRP A 94 -13.03 2.18 -24.64
CA TRP A 94 -12.32 1.71 -25.83
C TRP A 94 -13.17 0.73 -26.66
N LEU A 95 -13.84 -0.22 -26.01
CA LEU A 95 -14.71 -1.19 -26.67
C LEU A 95 -15.95 -0.52 -27.30
N ASP A 96 -16.55 0.43 -26.58
CA ASP A 96 -17.71 1.19 -27.08
C ASP A 96 -17.34 1.99 -28.33
N GLU A 97 -16.19 2.65 -28.31
CA GLU A 97 -15.67 3.41 -29.45
C GLU A 97 -15.30 2.51 -30.63
N LEU A 98 -14.73 1.33 -30.37
CA LEU A 98 -14.46 0.35 -31.41
C LEU A 98 -15.77 -0.10 -32.08
N ALA A 99 -16.78 -0.46 -31.27
CA ALA A 99 -18.09 -0.87 -31.76
C ALA A 99 -18.76 0.26 -32.58
N ALA A 100 -18.65 1.51 -32.13
CA ALA A 100 -19.15 2.67 -32.86
C ALA A 100 -18.43 2.86 -34.20
N SER A 101 -17.10 2.78 -34.23
CA SER A 101 -16.30 2.95 -35.45
C SER A 101 -16.66 1.93 -36.55
N VAL A 102 -16.89 0.68 -36.16
CA VAL A 102 -17.30 -0.40 -37.08
C VAL A 102 -18.73 -0.17 -37.59
N ARG A 103 -19.66 0.19 -36.70
CA ARG A 103 -21.07 0.43 -37.05
C ARG A 103 -21.23 1.64 -37.98
N GLU A 104 -20.46 2.69 -37.77
CA GLU A 104 -20.51 3.94 -38.52
C GLU A 104 -19.59 3.94 -39.75
N ASN A 105 -18.77 2.89 -39.92
CA ASN A 105 -17.76 2.78 -40.97
C ASN A 105 -16.83 4.00 -41.01
N ARG A 106 -16.33 4.41 -39.84
CA ARG A 106 -15.36 5.52 -39.69
C ARG A 106 -14.04 5.01 -39.11
N PRO A 107 -12.92 5.73 -39.33
CA PRO A 107 -11.65 5.38 -38.70
C PRO A 107 -11.76 5.32 -37.17
N PHE A 108 -11.12 4.31 -36.58
CA PHE A 108 -10.95 4.20 -35.13
C PHE A 108 -9.95 5.24 -34.64
N SER A 109 -10.22 5.86 -33.48
CA SER A 109 -9.53 7.07 -33.02
C SER A 109 -8.66 6.88 -31.78
N LEU A 110 -8.80 5.76 -31.05
CA LEU A 110 -8.06 5.51 -29.81
C LEU A 110 -6.80 4.67 -30.05
N ALA A 111 -5.94 4.59 -29.03
CA ALA A 111 -4.71 3.81 -29.07
C ALA A 111 -5.02 2.32 -29.28
N THR A 112 -4.38 1.69 -30.26
CA THR A 112 -4.52 0.25 -30.53
C THR A 112 -3.37 -0.57 -29.95
N ASP A 113 -2.31 0.08 -29.49
CA ASP A 113 -1.16 -0.56 -28.84
C ASP A 113 -1.43 -0.69 -27.33
N PRO A 114 -1.44 -1.92 -26.77
CA PRO A 114 -1.69 -2.13 -25.35
C PRO A 114 -0.62 -1.51 -24.44
N HIS A 115 0.61 -1.31 -24.90
CA HIS A 115 1.68 -0.68 -24.11
C HIS A 115 1.60 0.85 -24.10
N LEU A 116 0.80 1.43 -25.00
CA LEU A 116 0.61 2.88 -25.09
C LEU A 116 -0.68 3.35 -24.40
N CYS A 117 -1.54 2.43 -23.94
CA CYS A 117 -2.70 2.79 -23.14
C CYS A 117 -2.26 3.12 -21.70
N LYS A 118 -3.07 3.90 -20.98
CA LYS A 118 -2.75 4.33 -19.60
C LYS A 118 -2.44 3.14 -18.67
N PHE A 119 -3.16 2.03 -18.83
CA PHE A 119 -2.91 0.80 -18.06
C PHE A 119 -1.57 0.16 -18.45
N GLY A 120 -1.27 0.01 -19.74
CA GLY A 120 -0.02 -0.57 -20.21
C GLY A 120 1.21 0.21 -19.76
N VAL A 121 1.17 1.54 -19.87
CA VAL A 121 2.24 2.42 -19.38
C VAL A 121 2.45 2.22 -17.88
N TRP A 122 1.38 2.17 -17.08
CA TRP A 122 1.46 1.91 -15.65
C TRP A 122 2.00 0.50 -15.34
N TYR A 123 1.52 -0.52 -16.06
CA TYR A 123 1.93 -1.91 -15.88
C TYR A 123 3.41 -2.10 -16.21
N ASP A 124 3.89 -1.55 -17.33
CA ASP A 124 5.29 -1.64 -17.74
C ASP A 124 6.21 -0.92 -16.75
N GLN A 125 5.77 0.24 -16.22
CA GLN A 125 6.48 0.93 -15.14
C GLN A 125 6.54 0.09 -13.87
N LEU A 126 5.41 -0.47 -13.45
CA LEU A 126 5.34 -1.35 -12.29
C LEU A 126 6.27 -2.55 -12.46
N MET A 127 6.18 -3.26 -13.59
CA MET A 127 7.01 -4.43 -13.85
C MET A 127 8.51 -4.12 -13.97
N GLY A 128 8.86 -2.89 -14.33
CA GLY A 128 10.24 -2.39 -14.35
C GLY A 128 10.80 -1.98 -12.98
N ASP A 129 9.94 -1.79 -11.99
CA ASP A 129 10.29 -1.33 -10.64
C ASP A 129 10.12 -2.46 -9.61
N ARG A 130 11.25 -3.08 -9.22
CA ARG A 130 11.26 -4.17 -8.23
C ARG A 130 10.77 -3.75 -6.85
N GLU A 131 10.96 -2.49 -6.45
CA GLU A 131 10.47 -1.99 -5.16
C GLU A 131 8.96 -1.74 -5.21
N ALA A 132 8.45 -1.22 -6.33
CA ALA A 132 7.02 -1.07 -6.51
C ALA A 132 6.32 -2.44 -6.56
N LEU A 133 6.92 -3.43 -7.23
CA LEU A 133 6.38 -4.80 -7.29
C LEU A 133 6.28 -5.48 -5.92
N SER A 134 7.30 -5.36 -5.06
CA SER A 134 7.27 -5.99 -3.73
C SER A 134 6.18 -5.43 -2.82
N ARG A 135 5.63 -4.25 -3.13
CA ARG A 135 4.45 -3.70 -2.42
C ARG A 135 3.17 -4.47 -2.76
N PHE A 136 3.09 -5.07 -3.96
CA PHE A 136 1.94 -5.86 -4.41
C PHE A 136 2.12 -7.35 -4.20
N THR A 137 3.37 -7.84 -4.31
CA THR A 137 3.71 -9.21 -3.99
C THR A 137 4.24 -9.25 -2.57
N ASN A 138 3.42 -9.67 -1.59
CA ASN A 138 3.94 -10.10 -0.30
C ASN A 138 5.12 -11.03 -0.59
N ASP A 139 6.35 -10.65 -0.24
CA ASP A 139 7.54 -11.48 -0.41
C ASP A 139 7.27 -12.88 0.19
N GLN A 140 6.92 -13.81 -0.70
CA GLN A 140 6.94 -15.25 -0.54
C GLN A 140 7.37 -15.85 -1.88
N LEU A 141 8.66 -15.73 -2.15
CA LEU A 141 9.44 -16.81 -2.79
C LEU A 141 10.44 -17.33 -1.77
#